data_AF-A0A9D2WLW4-F1
#
_entry.id   AF-A0A9D2WLW4-F1
#
_cell.length_a   1.000
_cell.length_b   1.000
_cell.length_c   1.000
_cell.angle_alpha   90.00
_cell.angle_beta   90.00
_cell.angle_gamma   90.00
#
_symmetry.space_group_name_H-M   'P 1'
#
loop_
_entity.id
_entity.type
_entity.pdbx_description
1 polymer ?
#
loop_
_entity_poly.entity_id
_entity_poly.type
_entity_poly.pdbx_seq_one_letter_code
_entity_poly.pdbx_strand_id
1 'polypeptide(L)'
;MEWKFKLEKYLNVKLLNYHHKKSFRNNVYLVEVINQDNLKMKFIVKKYEKPKAGNEAFIINSLRNWGLLVPQIIWNDNNIIIMEYIDGILLTDLLSDTNINHQDWVNHLARWLYQLHGTIRHADSNCLCKSDLNLRNFVFTGENNFYGLDFEEVCYHPPERDLGGLCAFILNNDPMFTQWKFRICSLLVENYSKLNANTNNYQLDYQAIQYYLIEEMKAAAERREKQRPYLLAKIEELGGELNIFNSSK
;
A
#
# COMPACT_ATOMS: atom_id res chain seq x y z
N MET A 1 -2.39 -22.81 -20.82
CA MET A 1 -2.65 -21.81 -19.76
C MET A 1 -3.66 -20.80 -20.29
N GLU A 2 -4.87 -20.84 -19.77
CA GLU A 2 -6.04 -20.08 -20.26
C GLU A 2 -5.81 -18.55 -20.32
N TRP A 3 -5.06 -17.99 -19.36
CA TRP A 3 -4.79 -16.55 -19.30
C TRP A 3 -3.90 -16.04 -20.43
N LYS A 4 -2.98 -16.85 -20.95
CA LYS A 4 -2.07 -16.45 -22.05
C LYS A 4 -2.85 -16.17 -23.33
N PHE A 5 -3.71 -17.12 -23.70
CA PHE A 5 -4.60 -17.00 -24.84
C PHE A 5 -5.54 -15.80 -24.70
N LYS A 6 -6.13 -15.61 -23.51
CA LYS A 6 -6.98 -14.45 -23.21
C LYS A 6 -6.20 -13.15 -23.40
N LEU A 7 -5.00 -13.04 -22.83
CA LEU A 7 -4.15 -11.85 -22.94
C LEU A 7 -3.80 -11.53 -24.41
N GLU A 8 -3.32 -12.52 -25.16
CA GLU A 8 -2.94 -12.33 -26.57
C GLU A 8 -4.14 -11.96 -27.44
N LYS A 9 -5.28 -12.63 -27.24
CA LYS A 9 -6.52 -12.39 -28.00
C LYS A 9 -7.15 -11.03 -27.68
N TYR A 10 -7.34 -10.71 -26.40
CA TYR A 10 -8.07 -9.50 -25.99
C TYR A 10 -7.26 -8.23 -26.21
N LEU A 11 -5.93 -8.30 -26.06
CA LEU A 11 -5.06 -7.14 -26.22
C LEU A 11 -4.41 -7.07 -27.59
N ASN A 12 -4.62 -8.08 -28.44
CA ASN A 12 -4.00 -8.16 -29.76
C ASN A 12 -2.48 -8.01 -29.68
N VAL A 13 -1.89 -8.79 -28.77
CA VAL A 13 -0.45 -8.79 -28.46
C VAL A 13 0.10 -10.21 -28.57
N LYS A 14 1.42 -10.33 -28.68
CA LYS A 14 2.14 -11.60 -28.58
C LYS A 14 2.92 -11.66 -27.27
N LEU A 15 2.76 -12.76 -26.54
CA LEU A 15 3.53 -13.02 -25.33
C LEU A 15 5.02 -13.24 -25.68
N LEU A 16 5.90 -12.48 -25.04
CA LEU A 16 7.34 -12.66 -25.14
C LEU A 16 7.87 -13.51 -23.99
N ASN A 17 7.54 -13.13 -22.76
CA ASN A 17 8.05 -13.77 -21.56
C ASN A 17 7.08 -13.58 -20.37
N TYR A 18 7.21 -14.40 -19.33
CA TYR A 18 6.50 -14.20 -18.08
C TYR A 18 7.29 -14.76 -16.90
N HIS A 19 7.18 -14.09 -15.75
CA HIS A 19 7.86 -14.46 -14.51
C HIS A 19 6.85 -14.54 -13.38
N HIS A 20 6.88 -15.65 -12.63
CA HIS A 20 6.09 -15.76 -11.42
C HIS A 20 6.62 -14.80 -10.35
N LYS A 21 5.73 -13.99 -9.77
CA LYS A 21 6.02 -13.10 -8.65
C LYS A 21 5.59 -13.78 -7.36
N LYS A 22 6.39 -13.63 -6.30
CA LYS A 22 6.07 -14.19 -4.99
C LYS A 22 4.79 -13.54 -4.45
N SER A 23 3.74 -14.33 -4.30
CA SER A 23 2.50 -13.99 -3.58
C SER A 23 2.06 -15.19 -2.76
N PHE A 24 1.49 -14.93 -1.58
CA PHE A 24 1.06 -15.99 -0.66
C PHE A 24 -0.40 -16.41 -0.86
N ARG A 25 -1.19 -15.58 -1.55
CA ARG A 25 -2.64 -15.78 -1.72
C ARG A 25 -3.02 -16.14 -3.15
N ASN A 26 -2.28 -15.61 -4.11
CA ASN A 26 -2.64 -15.66 -5.52
C ASN A 26 -1.43 -16.02 -6.39
N ASN A 27 -1.70 -16.53 -7.58
CA ASN A 27 -0.66 -16.76 -8.58
C ASN A 27 -0.49 -15.48 -9.40
N VAL A 28 0.60 -14.76 -9.14
CA VAL A 28 0.87 -13.46 -9.77
C VAL A 28 1.99 -13.62 -10.78
N TYR A 29 1.80 -13.09 -11.99
CA TYR A 29 2.79 -13.12 -13.06
C TYR A 29 3.07 -11.71 -13.56
N LEU A 30 4.34 -11.36 -13.69
CA LEU A 30 4.77 -10.27 -14.56
C LEU A 30 4.88 -10.80 -15.97
N VAL A 31 4.23 -10.14 -16.92
CA VAL A 31 4.11 -10.60 -18.29
C VAL A 31 4.65 -9.52 -19.21
N GLU A 32 5.57 -9.90 -20.11
CA GLU A 32 6.11 -9.04 -21.15
C GLU A 32 5.53 -9.44 -22.49
N VAL A 33 5.00 -8.47 -23.23
CA VAL A 33 4.38 -8.69 -24.53
C VAL A 33 4.85 -7.66 -25.55
N ILE A 34 4.53 -7.93 -26.82
CA ILE A 34 4.72 -7.01 -27.93
C ILE A 34 3.41 -6.83 -28.69
N ASN A 35 3.04 -5.58 -29.02
CA ASN A 35 1.86 -5.30 -29.85
C ASN A 35 2.19 -5.39 -31.35
N GLN A 36 1.19 -5.13 -32.20
CA GLN A 36 1.36 -5.13 -33.66
C GLN A 36 2.34 -4.06 -34.18
N ASP A 37 2.53 -2.97 -33.42
CA ASP A 37 3.47 -1.89 -33.73
C ASP A 37 4.89 -2.15 -33.22
N ASN A 38 5.19 -3.38 -32.80
CA ASN A 38 6.46 -3.77 -32.17
C ASN A 38 6.80 -3.05 -30.85
N LEU A 39 5.82 -2.45 -30.18
CA LEU A 39 6.00 -1.85 -28.86
C LEU A 39 5.94 -2.91 -27.77
N LYS A 40 6.98 -2.93 -26.93
CA LYS A 40 7.04 -3.81 -25.76
C LYS A 40 6.24 -3.22 -24.61
N MET A 41 5.43 -4.04 -23.97
CA MET A 41 4.57 -3.66 -22.84
C MET A 41 4.68 -4.68 -21.71
N LYS A 42 4.38 -4.24 -20.49
CA LYS A 42 4.37 -5.09 -19.29
C LYS A 42 2.99 -5.07 -18.64
N PHE A 43 2.55 -6.24 -18.18
CA PHE A 43 1.30 -6.42 -17.45
C PHE A 43 1.51 -7.28 -16.21
N ILE A 44 0.64 -7.09 -15.23
CA ILE A 44 0.45 -8.03 -14.13
C ILE A 44 -0.77 -8.89 -14.40
N VAL A 45 -0.59 -10.21 -14.33
CA VAL A 45 -1.67 -11.19 -14.38
C VAL A 45 -1.81 -11.82 -13.01
N LYS A 46 -2.94 -11.59 -12.34
CA LYS A 46 -3.26 -12.15 -11.02
C LYS A 46 -4.35 -13.20 -11.18
N LYS A 47 -4.03 -14.44 -10.85
CA LYS A 47 -4.97 -15.57 -10.88
C LYS A 47 -5.34 -15.97 -9.45
N TYR A 48 -6.64 -16.01 -9.20
CA TYR A 48 -7.23 -16.34 -7.92
C TYR A 48 -7.63 -17.81 -7.88
N GLU A 49 -7.50 -18.41 -6.71
CA GLU A 49 -8.00 -19.76 -6.45
C GLU A 49 -9.52 -19.77 -6.21
N LYS A 50 -10.06 -18.65 -5.72
CA LYS A 50 -11.50 -18.44 -5.48
C LYS A 50 -12.00 -17.27 -6.33
N PRO A 51 -13.29 -17.22 -6.71
CA PRO A 51 -13.81 -16.21 -7.62
C PRO A 51 -13.97 -14.83 -6.95
N LYS A 52 -12.85 -14.16 -6.66
CA LYS A 52 -12.76 -12.82 -6.03
C LYS A 52 -12.23 -11.75 -6.99
N ALA A 53 -11.78 -12.12 -8.19
CA ALA A 53 -11.16 -11.19 -9.14
C ALA A 53 -12.09 -10.04 -9.55
N GLY A 54 -13.39 -10.34 -9.74
CA GLY A 54 -14.39 -9.33 -10.08
C GLY A 54 -14.54 -8.23 -9.02
N ASN A 55 -14.47 -8.58 -7.74
CA ASN A 55 -14.60 -7.62 -6.64
C ASN A 55 -13.39 -6.67 -6.59
N GLU A 56 -12.17 -7.20 -6.67
CA GLU A 56 -10.97 -6.35 -6.68
C GLU A 56 -10.92 -5.46 -7.93
N ALA A 57 -11.27 -5.99 -9.11
CA ALA A 57 -11.36 -5.19 -10.33
C ALA A 57 -12.38 -4.05 -10.20
N PHE A 58 -13.55 -4.31 -9.59
CA PHE A 58 -14.57 -3.30 -9.31
C PHE A 58 -14.04 -2.20 -8.37
N ILE A 59 -13.36 -2.59 -7.28
CA ILE A 59 -12.77 -1.65 -6.31
C ILE A 59 -11.72 -0.78 -7.00
N ILE A 60 -10.77 -1.39 -7.72
CA ILE A 60 -9.70 -0.67 -8.41
C ILE A 60 -10.26 0.31 -9.45
N ASN A 61 -11.21 -0.12 -10.28
CA ASN A 61 -11.85 0.77 -11.26
C ASN A 61 -12.58 1.93 -10.58
N SER A 62 -13.28 1.67 -9.47
CA SER A 62 -13.95 2.71 -8.69
C SER A 62 -12.94 3.73 -8.15
N LEU A 63 -11.87 3.28 -7.51
CA LEU A 63 -10.79 4.14 -6.99
C LEU A 63 -10.14 4.98 -8.10
N ARG A 64 -9.88 4.39 -9.26
CA ARG A 64 -9.32 5.10 -10.42
C ARG A 64 -10.27 6.17 -10.94
N ASN A 65 -11.58 5.89 -11.00
CA ASN A 65 -12.59 6.88 -11.38
C ASN A 65 -12.68 8.05 -10.39
N TRP A 66 -12.35 7.82 -9.12
CA TRP A 66 -12.18 8.87 -8.11
C TRP A 66 -10.83 9.61 -8.20
N GLY A 67 -9.99 9.29 -9.20
CA GLY A 67 -8.70 9.93 -9.43
C GLY A 67 -7.56 9.40 -8.55
N LEU A 68 -7.77 8.30 -7.81
CA LEU A 68 -6.69 7.68 -7.03
C LEU A 68 -5.72 6.94 -7.96
N LEU A 69 -4.43 7.06 -7.68
CA LEU A 69 -3.39 6.34 -8.42
C LEU A 69 -3.35 4.87 -8.00
N VAL A 70 -3.92 4.03 -8.86
CA VAL A 70 -3.99 2.57 -8.78
C VAL A 70 -3.84 1.98 -10.19
N PRO A 71 -3.40 0.71 -10.35
CA PRO A 71 -3.24 0.09 -11.66
C PRO A 71 -4.49 0.14 -12.53
N GLN A 72 -4.32 0.32 -13.83
CA GLN A 72 -5.44 0.18 -14.76
C GLN A 72 -5.86 -1.29 -14.86
N ILE A 73 -7.14 -1.58 -14.68
CA ILE A 73 -7.68 -2.87 -15.09
C ILE A 73 -7.80 -2.87 -16.61
N ILE A 74 -7.07 -3.79 -17.24
CA ILE A 74 -7.06 -3.96 -18.68
C ILE A 74 -8.15 -4.97 -19.08
N TRP A 75 -8.26 -6.05 -18.32
CA TRP A 75 -9.27 -7.08 -18.51
C TRP A 75 -9.42 -7.91 -17.23
N ASN A 76 -10.62 -8.41 -16.95
CA ASN A 76 -10.82 -9.38 -15.88
C ASN A 76 -11.98 -10.34 -16.17
N ASP A 77 -11.99 -11.47 -15.48
CA ASP A 77 -13.16 -12.34 -15.29
C ASP A 77 -13.31 -12.67 -13.79
N ASN A 78 -14.01 -13.76 -13.46
CA ASN A 78 -14.22 -14.17 -12.07
C ASN A 78 -12.94 -14.63 -11.36
N ASN A 79 -11.92 -15.10 -12.10
CA ASN A 79 -10.72 -15.75 -11.54
C ASN A 79 -9.40 -15.09 -11.94
N ILE A 80 -9.40 -14.20 -12.93
CA ILE A 80 -8.20 -13.58 -13.47
C ILE A 80 -8.40 -12.07 -13.56
N ILE A 81 -7.38 -11.31 -13.17
CA ILE A 81 -7.24 -9.90 -13.50
C ILE A 81 -5.95 -9.73 -14.31
N ILE A 82 -6.05 -9.01 -15.43
CA ILE A 82 -4.94 -8.46 -16.19
C ILE A 82 -4.96 -6.96 -15.96
N MET A 83 -3.86 -6.43 -15.44
CA MET A 83 -3.73 -5.02 -15.09
C MET A 83 -2.39 -4.45 -15.53
N GLU A 84 -2.33 -3.14 -15.60
CA GLU A 84 -1.12 -2.36 -15.83
C GLU A 84 0.00 -2.76 -14.87
N TYR A 85 1.22 -2.89 -15.40
CA TYR A 85 2.42 -2.94 -14.56
C TYR A 85 2.84 -1.52 -14.21
N ILE A 86 2.91 -1.20 -12.92
CA ILE A 86 3.43 0.09 -12.46
C ILE A 86 4.96 0.00 -12.36
N ASP A 87 5.65 0.79 -13.17
CA ASP A 87 7.10 0.89 -13.12
C ASP A 87 7.53 1.89 -12.04
N GLY A 88 8.35 1.42 -11.10
CA GLY A 88 8.76 2.23 -9.95
C GLY A 88 9.45 1.41 -8.87
N ILE A 89 9.72 2.06 -7.74
CA ILE A 89 10.44 1.49 -6.59
C ILE A 89 9.40 1.14 -5.51
N LEU A 90 9.44 -0.07 -4.96
CA LEU A 90 8.56 -0.44 -3.84
C LEU A 90 8.89 0.39 -2.60
N LEU A 91 7.89 0.73 -1.79
CA LEU A 91 8.14 1.44 -0.53
C LEU A 91 9.07 0.66 0.41
N THR A 92 9.01 -0.68 0.40
CA THR A 92 9.95 -1.51 1.17
C THR A 92 11.40 -1.37 0.70
N ASP A 93 11.63 -1.11 -0.58
CA ASP A 93 12.97 -0.96 -1.16
C ASP A 93 13.46 0.47 -0.96
N LEU A 94 12.57 1.47 -1.07
CA LEU A 94 12.85 2.87 -0.70
C LEU A 94 13.33 3.01 0.74
N LEU A 95 12.72 2.29 1.68
CA LEU A 95 13.18 2.29 3.08
C LEU A 95 14.55 1.63 3.26
N SER A 96 14.95 0.74 2.35
CA SER A 96 16.23 0.04 2.45
C SER A 96 17.38 0.84 1.80
N ASP A 97 17.07 1.82 0.96
CA ASP A 97 18.07 2.60 0.22
C ASP A 97 18.50 3.86 0.98
N THR A 98 19.70 3.80 1.55
CA THR A 98 20.29 4.90 2.32
C THR A 98 20.69 6.11 1.48
N ASN A 99 20.67 6.02 0.14
CA ASN A 99 21.05 7.11 -0.76
C ASN A 99 19.87 8.03 -1.11
N ILE A 100 18.64 7.63 -0.80
CA ILE A 100 17.44 8.40 -1.11
C ILE A 100 17.11 9.30 0.08
N ASN A 101 16.88 10.60 -0.17
CA ASN A 101 16.38 11.50 0.86
C ASN A 101 14.94 11.09 1.23
N HIS A 102 14.78 10.55 2.43
CA HIS A 102 13.49 10.03 2.88
C HIS A 102 12.39 11.10 2.97
N GLN A 103 12.75 12.38 3.10
CA GLN A 103 11.78 13.45 3.28
C GLN A 103 10.95 13.72 2.00
N ASP A 104 11.53 13.45 0.83
CA ASP A 104 10.90 13.77 -0.45
C ASP A 104 9.69 12.87 -0.71
N TRP A 105 9.83 11.55 -0.56
CA TRP A 105 8.75 10.61 -0.85
C TRP A 105 7.69 10.52 0.27
N VAL A 106 8.03 10.80 1.53
CA VAL A 106 7.07 10.70 2.65
C VAL A 106 5.87 11.63 2.47
N ASN A 107 6.07 12.83 1.91
CA ASN A 107 4.99 13.75 1.59
C ASN A 107 4.03 13.17 0.52
N HIS A 108 4.58 12.51 -0.49
CA HIS A 108 3.78 11.87 -1.54
C HIS A 108 2.99 10.67 -1.02
N LEU A 109 3.57 9.91 -0.08
CA LEU A 109 2.86 8.82 0.60
C LEU A 109 1.70 9.35 1.45
N ALA A 110 1.94 10.42 2.23
CA ALA A 110 0.90 11.08 3.02
C ALA A 110 -0.25 11.58 2.14
N ARG A 111 0.08 12.20 0.99
CA ARG A 111 -0.91 12.67 0.01
C ARG A 111 -1.72 11.53 -0.58
N TRP A 112 -1.08 10.41 -0.92
CA TRP A 112 -1.79 9.25 -1.46
C TRP A 112 -2.79 8.67 -0.46
N LEU A 113 -2.39 8.50 0.81
CA LEU A 113 -3.30 8.05 1.89
C LEU A 113 -4.46 9.03 2.07
N TYR A 114 -4.16 10.33 2.07
CA TYR A 114 -5.17 11.38 2.20
C TYR A 114 -6.20 11.32 1.06
N GLN A 115 -5.74 11.10 -0.18
CA GLN A 115 -6.63 10.92 -1.34
C GLN A 115 -7.48 9.66 -1.19
N LEU A 116 -6.90 8.51 -0.79
CA LEU A 116 -7.65 7.28 -0.55
C LEU A 116 -8.78 7.52 0.47
N HIS A 117 -8.45 8.10 1.62
CA HIS A 117 -9.41 8.40 2.68
C HIS A 117 -10.45 9.46 2.29
N GLY A 118 -10.18 10.25 1.25
CA GLY A 118 -11.11 11.21 0.67
C GLY A 118 -12.09 10.64 -0.35
N THR A 119 -11.85 9.42 -0.88
CA THR A 119 -12.69 8.85 -1.95
C THR A 119 -14.12 8.53 -1.50
N ILE A 120 -14.26 7.83 -0.37
CA ILE A 120 -15.56 7.47 0.22
C ILE A 120 -15.49 7.76 1.72
N ARG A 121 -16.38 8.64 2.20
CA ARG A 121 -16.52 8.98 3.62
C ARG A 121 -17.91 8.57 4.11
N HIS A 122 -17.96 7.96 5.28
CA HIS A 122 -19.19 7.68 6.02
C HIS A 122 -19.40 8.74 7.13
N ALA A 123 -20.62 8.80 7.66
CA ALA A 123 -21.04 9.85 8.60
C ALA A 123 -20.23 9.91 9.91
N ASP A 124 -19.58 8.80 10.30
CA ASP A 124 -18.89 8.66 11.60
C ASP A 124 -17.36 8.89 11.51
N SER A 125 -16.90 9.80 10.64
CA SER A 125 -15.46 10.03 10.35
C SER A 125 -14.70 8.84 9.76
N ASN A 126 -15.37 7.70 9.55
CA ASN A 126 -14.82 6.54 8.87
C ASN A 126 -14.62 6.83 7.38
N CYS A 127 -13.49 6.39 6.85
CA CYS A 127 -13.15 6.46 5.44
C CYS A 127 -12.87 5.05 4.90
N LEU A 128 -12.82 4.95 3.56
CA LEU A 128 -12.28 3.78 2.92
C LEU A 128 -10.79 3.64 3.25
N CYS A 129 -10.44 2.54 3.90
CA CYS A 129 -9.09 2.19 4.31
C CYS A 129 -8.62 0.92 3.60
N LYS A 130 -7.30 0.76 3.53
CA LYS A 130 -6.66 -0.37 2.88
C LYS A 130 -6.46 -1.51 3.88
N SER A 131 -7.08 -2.68 3.67
CA SER A 131 -6.98 -3.77 4.65
C SER A 131 -5.54 -4.31 4.81
N ASP A 132 -4.77 -4.36 3.73
CA ASP A 132 -3.36 -4.76 3.73
C ASP A 132 -2.40 -3.59 3.46
N LEU A 133 -1.77 -3.12 4.53
CA LEU A 133 -0.81 -2.00 4.54
C LEU A 133 0.64 -2.44 4.31
N ASN A 134 0.87 -3.66 3.81
CA ASN A 134 2.21 -4.13 3.50
C ASN A 134 2.96 -3.12 2.60
N LEU A 135 4.21 -2.82 2.94
CA LEU A 135 5.05 -1.86 2.21
C LEU A 135 5.27 -2.24 0.73
N ARG A 136 5.08 -3.50 0.36
CA ARG A 136 5.16 -3.96 -1.05
C ARG A 136 3.93 -3.57 -1.86
N ASN A 137 2.85 -3.16 -1.21
CA ASN A 137 1.62 -2.72 -1.86
C ASN A 137 1.66 -1.23 -2.25
N PHE A 138 2.82 -0.58 -2.15
CA PHE A 138 3.03 0.81 -2.51
C PHE A 138 4.22 0.93 -3.46
N VAL A 139 4.00 1.53 -4.62
CA VAL A 139 5.04 1.78 -5.64
C VAL A 139 5.23 3.28 -5.78
N PHE A 140 6.46 3.76 -5.57
CA PHE A 140 6.84 5.12 -5.86
C PHE A 140 7.37 5.22 -7.28
N THR A 141 6.77 6.10 -8.08
CA THR A 141 7.18 6.32 -9.47
C THR A 141 8.05 7.57 -9.57
N GLY A 142 8.87 7.65 -10.63
CA GLY A 142 9.75 8.80 -10.89
C GLY A 142 9.03 10.14 -11.11
N GLU A 143 7.70 10.13 -11.15
CA GLU A 143 6.83 11.33 -11.22
C GLU A 143 6.44 11.84 -9.83
N ASN A 144 7.14 11.42 -8.78
CA ASN A 144 6.84 11.73 -7.39
C ASN A 144 5.41 11.33 -6.98
N ASN A 145 5.00 10.13 -7.38
CA ASN A 145 3.66 9.63 -7.11
C ASN A 145 3.73 8.25 -6.47
N PHE A 146 2.80 7.97 -5.56
CA PHE A 146 2.56 6.62 -5.08
C PHE A 146 1.40 5.99 -5.84
N TYR A 147 1.55 4.70 -6.16
CA TYR A 147 0.46 3.83 -6.55
C TYR A 147 0.20 2.85 -5.43
N GLY A 148 -1.07 2.66 -5.08
CA GLY A 148 -1.50 1.55 -4.24
C GLY A 148 -1.76 0.31 -5.10
N LEU A 149 -1.29 -0.84 -4.64
CA LEU A 149 -1.52 -2.15 -5.24
C LEU A 149 -2.35 -3.03 -4.29
N ASP A 150 -2.90 -4.11 -4.81
CA ASP A 150 -3.56 -5.17 -4.02
C ASP A 150 -4.77 -4.69 -3.20
N PHE A 151 -5.93 -4.63 -3.84
CA PHE A 151 -7.20 -4.21 -3.23
C PHE A 151 -8.19 -5.38 -3.13
N GLU A 152 -7.68 -6.58 -2.84
CA GLU A 152 -8.50 -7.77 -2.60
C GLU A 152 -9.58 -7.52 -1.55
N GLU A 153 -9.22 -6.77 -0.51
CA GLU A 153 -10.08 -6.43 0.61
C GLU A 153 -9.84 -4.96 0.99
N VAL A 154 -10.93 -4.30 1.35
CA VAL A 154 -10.97 -2.94 1.87
C VAL A 154 -11.81 -2.93 3.14
N CYS A 155 -11.57 -1.94 4.00
CA CYS A 155 -12.31 -1.78 5.25
C CYS A 155 -12.72 -0.33 5.46
N TYR A 156 -13.60 -0.09 6.42
CA TYR A 156 -14.04 1.25 6.79
C TYR A 156 -13.67 1.53 8.23
N HIS A 157 -12.74 2.46 8.43
CA HIS A 157 -12.19 2.84 9.74
C HIS A 157 -11.83 4.32 9.73
N PRO A 158 -11.51 4.91 10.90
CA PRO A 158 -10.89 6.22 10.94
C PRO A 158 -9.53 6.19 10.23
N PRO A 159 -9.09 7.29 9.58
CA PRO A 159 -7.82 7.35 8.87
C PRO A 159 -6.60 7.04 9.76
N GLU A 160 -6.75 7.25 11.07
CA GLU A 160 -5.76 6.91 12.10
C GLU A 160 -5.36 5.43 12.07
N ARG A 161 -6.26 4.54 11.64
CA ARG A 161 -5.96 3.11 11.49
C ARG A 161 -4.87 2.87 10.47
N ASP A 162 -5.00 3.46 9.28
CA ASP A 162 -4.03 3.29 8.21
C ASP A 162 -2.71 4.00 8.54
N LEU A 163 -2.77 5.17 9.17
CA LEU A 163 -1.58 5.87 9.64
C LEU A 163 -0.80 5.04 10.68
N GLY A 164 -1.48 4.56 11.72
CA GLY A 164 -0.86 3.75 12.78
C GLY A 164 -0.32 2.42 12.25
N GLY A 165 -1.13 1.70 11.48
CA GLY A 165 -0.74 0.42 10.89
C GLY A 165 0.46 0.55 9.95
N LEU A 166 0.47 1.58 9.07
CA LEU A 166 1.61 1.78 8.16
C LEU A 166 2.88 2.17 8.92
N CYS A 167 2.78 2.99 9.97
CA CYS A 167 3.90 3.28 10.87
C CYS A 167 4.45 2.00 11.51
N ALA A 168 3.60 1.07 11.95
CA ALA A 168 4.04 -0.22 12.47
C ALA A 168 4.80 -1.04 11.40
N PHE A 169 4.33 -1.06 10.15
CA PHE A 169 5.05 -1.71 9.05
C PHE A 169 6.41 -1.07 8.77
N ILE A 170 6.51 0.26 8.81
CA ILE A 170 7.77 1.00 8.63
C ILE A 170 8.76 0.67 9.75
N LEU A 171 8.33 0.80 11.02
CA LEU A 171 9.19 0.57 12.20
C LEU A 171 9.63 -0.90 12.31
N ASN A 172 8.75 -1.85 11.99
CA ASN A 172 9.01 -3.28 12.08
C ASN A 172 9.70 -3.86 10.83
N ASN A 173 10.00 -3.05 9.83
CA ASN A 173 10.80 -3.47 8.69
C ASN A 173 12.29 -3.49 9.10
N ASP A 174 13.09 -4.40 8.56
CA ASP A 174 14.52 -4.47 8.89
C ASP A 174 15.30 -3.31 8.24
N PRO A 175 16.30 -2.69 8.91
CA PRO A 175 16.60 -2.77 10.34
C PRO A 175 15.46 -2.17 11.19
N MET A 176 15.02 -2.89 12.22
CA MET A 176 13.85 -2.51 13.03
C MET A 176 14.13 -1.33 13.98
N PHE A 177 13.13 -0.46 14.18
CA PHE A 177 13.10 0.64 15.17
C PHE A 177 14.32 1.57 15.15
N THR A 178 14.86 1.87 13.99
CA THR A 178 15.90 2.89 13.87
C THR A 178 15.31 4.30 14.06
N GLN A 179 16.10 5.23 14.61
CA GLN A 179 15.66 6.60 14.88
C GLN A 179 15.12 7.32 13.62
N TRP A 180 15.72 7.07 12.46
CA TRP A 180 15.27 7.66 11.20
C TRP A 180 13.89 7.13 10.76
N LYS A 181 13.52 5.89 11.10
CA LYS A 181 12.17 5.35 10.83
C LYS A 181 11.12 6.01 11.71
N PHE A 182 11.44 6.32 12.96
CA PHE A 182 10.58 7.16 13.79
C PHE A 182 10.37 8.54 13.16
N ARG A 183 11.44 9.17 12.67
CA ARG A 183 11.32 10.46 11.97
C ARG A 183 10.42 10.37 10.73
N ILE A 184 10.52 9.30 9.94
CA ILE A 184 9.61 9.05 8.81
C ILE A 184 8.16 8.96 9.27
N CYS A 185 7.89 8.20 10.33
CA CYS A 185 6.53 8.04 10.86
C CYS A 185 5.95 9.38 11.35
N SER A 186 6.75 10.18 12.07
CA SER A 186 6.35 11.53 12.47
C SER A 186 6.06 12.43 11.26
N LEU A 187 6.95 12.44 10.26
CA LEU A 187 6.75 13.23 9.03
C LEU A 187 5.51 12.79 8.24
N LEU A 188 5.23 11.49 8.18
CA LEU A 188 4.04 10.94 7.51
C LEU A 188 2.77 11.48 8.17
N VAL A 189 2.66 11.36 9.50
CA VAL A 189 1.51 11.82 10.27
C VAL A 189 1.38 13.36 10.22
N GLU A 190 2.48 14.09 10.36
CA GLU A 190 2.49 15.56 10.27
C GLU A 190 2.02 16.05 8.89
N ASN A 191 2.52 15.46 7.80
CA ASN A 191 2.14 15.85 6.44
C ASN A 191 0.67 15.52 6.15
N TYR A 192 0.19 14.36 6.61
CA TYR A 192 -1.23 14.02 6.51
C TYR A 192 -2.10 15.01 7.30
N SER A 193 -1.72 15.31 8.54
CA SER A 193 -2.44 16.24 9.42
C SER A 193 -2.59 17.62 8.76
N LYS A 194 -1.53 18.16 8.16
CA LYS A 194 -1.54 19.43 7.43
C LYS A 194 -2.53 19.43 6.26
N LEU A 195 -2.56 18.35 5.46
CA LEU A 195 -3.51 18.23 4.35
C LEU A 195 -4.96 18.25 4.86
N ASN A 196 -5.21 17.54 5.96
CA ASN A 196 -6.55 17.39 6.50
C ASN A 196 -7.07 18.65 7.21
N ALA A 197 -6.22 19.35 7.97
CA ALA A 197 -6.53 20.63 8.59
C ALA A 197 -6.91 21.69 7.55
N ASN A 198 -6.26 21.66 6.37
CA ASN A 198 -6.54 22.62 5.30
C ASN A 198 -7.88 22.39 4.58
N THR A 199 -8.51 21.22 4.72
CA THR A 199 -9.67 20.84 3.90
C THR A 199 -10.93 20.50 4.71
N ASN A 200 -10.79 19.77 5.83
CA ASN A 200 -11.94 19.11 6.46
C ASN A 200 -12.21 19.55 7.91
N ASN A 201 -11.41 20.45 8.48
CA ASN A 201 -11.45 20.83 9.91
C ASN A 201 -11.46 19.66 10.90
N TYR A 202 -11.15 18.44 10.45
CA TYR A 202 -11.02 17.26 11.29
C TYR A 202 -9.61 17.24 11.90
N GLN A 203 -9.55 17.10 13.22
CA GLN A 203 -8.28 16.96 13.92
C GLN A 203 -7.99 15.47 14.12
N LEU A 204 -6.81 15.04 13.70
CA LEU A 204 -6.37 13.66 13.93
C LEU A 204 -6.29 13.34 15.41
N ASP A 205 -6.77 12.17 15.79
CA ASP A 205 -6.57 11.61 17.12
C ASP A 205 -5.23 10.86 17.18
N TYR A 206 -4.20 11.51 17.70
CA TYR A 206 -2.88 10.92 17.83
C TYR A 206 -2.84 9.72 18.79
N GLN A 207 -3.74 9.66 19.78
CA GLN A 207 -3.85 8.50 20.66
C GLN A 207 -4.43 7.31 19.90
N ALA A 208 -5.40 7.54 19.02
CA ALA A 208 -5.91 6.49 18.13
C ALA A 208 -4.84 6.00 17.14
N ILE A 209 -4.02 6.88 16.57
CA ILE A 209 -2.88 6.47 15.72
C ILE A 209 -1.93 5.57 16.49
N GLN A 210 -1.56 5.96 17.72
CA GLN A 210 -0.68 5.16 18.58
C GLN A 210 -1.32 3.81 18.93
N TYR A 211 -2.62 3.78 19.25
CA TYR A 211 -3.35 2.55 19.48
C TYR A 211 -3.25 1.58 18.29
N TYR A 212 -3.56 2.04 17.07
CA TYR A 212 -3.51 1.17 15.88
C TYR A 212 -2.09 0.73 15.51
N LEU A 213 -1.09 1.58 15.76
CA LEU A 213 0.31 1.19 15.63
C LEU A 213 0.63 0.01 16.56
N ILE A 214 0.26 0.11 17.84
CA ILE A 214 0.54 -0.94 18.83
C ILE A 214 -0.21 -2.23 18.48
N GLU A 215 -1.48 -2.15 18.07
CA GLU A 215 -2.26 -3.32 17.66
C GLU A 215 -1.62 -4.04 16.45
N GLU A 216 -1.17 -3.30 15.44
CA GLU A 216 -0.47 -3.90 14.29
C GLU A 216 0.89 -4.47 14.69
N MET A 217 1.60 -3.87 15.65
CA MET A 217 2.83 -4.43 16.21
C MET A 217 2.60 -5.74 16.97
N LYS A 218 1.51 -5.83 17.77
CA LYS A 218 1.11 -7.09 18.44
C LYS A 218 0.82 -8.17 17.41
N ALA A 219 0.04 -7.84 16.38
CA ALA A 219 -0.27 -8.77 15.30
C ALA A 219 1.00 -9.21 14.53
N ALA A 220 1.98 -8.31 14.35
CA ALA A 220 3.28 -8.66 13.78
C ALA A 220 4.08 -9.61 14.69
N ALA A 221 4.06 -9.40 16.01
CA ALA A 221 4.74 -10.25 16.99
C ALA A 221 4.15 -11.67 17.05
N GLU A 222 2.83 -11.80 16.90
CA GLU A 222 2.17 -13.10 16.78
C GLU A 222 2.68 -13.86 15.54
N ARG A 223 2.71 -13.18 14.38
CA ARG A 223 3.13 -13.77 13.10
C ARG A 223 4.63 -14.08 13.01
N ARG A 224 5.49 -13.35 13.74
CA ARG A 224 6.96 -13.44 13.63
C ARG A 224 7.58 -14.02 14.90
N GLU A 225 7.38 -15.32 15.11
CA GLU A 225 7.80 -16.04 16.33
C GLU A 225 9.24 -15.74 16.79
N LYS A 226 10.21 -15.74 15.87
CA LYS A 226 11.63 -15.45 16.18
C LYS A 226 11.89 -14.01 16.66
N GLN A 227 11.08 -13.05 16.21
CA GLN A 227 11.21 -11.63 16.56
C GLN A 227 10.25 -11.22 17.68
N ARG A 228 9.34 -12.11 18.11
CA ARG A 228 8.27 -11.83 19.07
C ARG A 228 8.77 -11.22 20.38
N PRO A 229 9.81 -11.76 21.06
CA PRO A 229 10.25 -11.18 22.33
C PRO A 229 10.74 -9.73 22.19
N TYR A 230 11.46 -9.44 21.10
CA TYR A 230 11.95 -8.09 20.82
C TYR A 230 10.80 -7.12 20.49
N LEU A 231 9.83 -7.55 19.69
CA LEU A 231 8.66 -6.75 19.36
C LEU A 231 7.80 -6.44 20.60
N LEU A 232 7.59 -7.42 21.49
CA LEU A 232 6.84 -7.21 22.74
C LEU A 232 7.54 -6.22 23.67
N ALA A 233 8.87 -6.32 23.83
CA ALA A 233 9.65 -5.35 24.61
C ALA A 233 9.53 -3.93 24.04
N LYS A 234 9.54 -3.78 22.71
CA LYS A 234 9.34 -2.49 22.05
C LYS A 234 7.92 -1.95 22.21
N ILE A 235 6.90 -2.81 22.22
CA ILE A 235 5.51 -2.41 22.51
C ILE A 235 5.39 -1.83 23.92
N GLU A 236 6.02 -2.44 24.91
CA GLU A 236 6.02 -1.95 26.30
C GLU A 236 6.69 -0.57 26.42
N GLU A 237 7.84 -0.38 25.76
CA GLU A 237 8.54 0.90 25.67
C GLU A 237 7.65 2.00 25.06
N LEU A 238 7.06 1.72 23.90
CA LEU A 238 6.21 2.65 23.17
C LEU A 238 4.88 2.92 23.88
N GLY A 239 4.35 1.96 24.63
CA GLY A 239 3.12 2.11 25.42
C GLY A 239 3.30 3.01 26.65
N GLY A 240 4.54 3.16 27.15
CA GLY A 240 4.89 4.10 28.21
C GLY A 240 5.13 5.53 27.72
N GLU A 241 5.40 5.73 26.43
CA GLU A 241 5.61 7.05 25.84
C GLU A 241 4.27 7.68 25.43
N LEU A 242 3.98 8.88 25.96
CA LEU A 242 2.67 9.52 25.81
C LEU A 242 2.30 9.94 24.37
N ASN A 243 3.25 10.03 23.43
CA ASN A 243 3.01 10.19 21.99
C ASN A 243 4.34 10.19 21.20
N ILE A 244 4.62 9.16 20.41
CA ILE A 244 5.86 9.09 19.60
C ILE A 244 5.90 10.09 18.44
N PHE A 245 4.76 10.70 18.10
CA PHE A 245 4.61 11.63 16.99
C PHE A 245 4.74 13.11 17.41
N ASN A 246 4.89 13.40 18.71
CA ASN A 246 4.98 14.77 19.26
C ASN A 246 6.43 15.26 19.52
N SER A 247 7.44 14.51 19.08
CA SER A 247 8.85 14.80 19.37
C SER A 247 9.47 15.93 18.52
N SER A 248 8.67 16.67 17.76
CA SER A 248 9.08 17.88 17.05
C SER A 248 8.78 19.13 17.92
N LYS A 249 9.56 19.35 18.98
CA LYS A 249 9.77 20.69 19.56
C LYS A 249 11.25 21.01 19.59
#